data_AF-A0A957R749-F1
#
_entry.id   AF-A0A957R749-F1
#
_cell.length_a   1.000
_cell.length_b   1.000
_cell.length_c   1.000
_cell.angle_alpha   90.00
_cell.angle_beta   90.00
_cell.angle_gamma   90.00
#
_symmetry.space_group_name_H-M   'P 1'
#
loop_
_entity.id
_entity.type
_entity.pdbx_description
1 polymer ?
#
loop_
_entity_poly.entity_id
_entity_poly.type
_entity_poly.pdbx_seq_one_letter_code
_entity_poly.pdbx_strand_id
1 'polypeptide(L)'
;MALENRPLEADPQDENTAERPTVRNRYSRTVIQPLLITLMATSLVTTMLTVLQIGAGQWPWMWMVIPCIFVCLEGIYTTMWLHQPEQRGFNRSLYRAAEILVIILMTRLLTWALSGGWPAAADWMIYLREPLLILWDFFFIFTLLIIMFVWERATFMGYVFHYMAIDEAERAFYQRPTHRRREYERPIAPQRSELMAVYGRNWIWGGIILSFMAMLSTVEYPSIVNDGLVNVTRLGMRPETLMALLVYFGAGFALLSQARLALMNARWLMSSVQKTAAIERSWSRNTLFVLLIVGGIAAFLPLGSTTLIGRLLEIIINFVVWLVSFIVFIFFSILLWLYPAGESEAPLTEEPPPQFTPFGQNEVIPPTAPGFPIF
;
A
#
# COMPACT_ATOMS: atom_id res chain seq x y z
N MET A 1 -30.40 -52.47 -36.80
CA MET A 1 -30.63 -51.25 -35.99
C MET A 1 -29.66 -50.19 -36.46
N ALA A 2 -30.05 -49.43 -37.49
CA ALA A 2 -29.25 -48.34 -38.04
C ALA A 2 -29.67 -47.05 -37.34
N LEU A 3 -28.73 -46.44 -36.59
CA LEU A 3 -28.92 -45.13 -36.00
C LEU A 3 -28.80 -44.09 -37.12
N GLU A 4 -29.92 -43.49 -37.46
CA GLU A 4 -30.07 -42.41 -38.43
C GLU A 4 -29.34 -41.17 -37.90
N ASN A 5 -28.13 -40.95 -38.41
CA ASN A 5 -27.39 -39.69 -38.26
C ASN A 5 -28.14 -38.59 -39.01
N ARG A 6 -29.15 -37.98 -38.37
CA ARG A 6 -29.69 -36.72 -38.87
C ARG A 6 -28.67 -35.61 -38.60
N PRO A 7 -28.14 -34.95 -39.65
CA PRO A 7 -27.36 -33.74 -39.45
C PRO A 7 -28.28 -32.72 -38.75
N LEU A 8 -27.77 -32.11 -37.68
CA LEU A 8 -28.40 -30.97 -37.03
C LEU A 8 -28.54 -29.87 -38.08
N GLU A 9 -29.72 -29.75 -38.70
CA GLU A 9 -30.11 -28.55 -39.45
C GLU A 9 -29.99 -27.38 -38.49
N ALA A 10 -28.96 -26.56 -38.71
CA ALA A 10 -28.81 -25.28 -38.05
C ALA A 10 -29.99 -24.41 -38.48
N ASP A 11 -30.87 -24.10 -37.53
CA ASP A 11 -32.03 -23.24 -37.73
C ASP A 11 -31.57 -21.88 -38.28
N PRO A 12 -31.88 -21.51 -39.53
CA PRO A 12 -31.44 -20.26 -40.15
C PRO A 12 -32.06 -19.01 -39.52
N GLN A 13 -33.01 -19.16 -38.58
CA GLN A 13 -33.67 -18.03 -37.94
C GLN A 13 -32.96 -17.47 -36.69
N ASP A 14 -31.91 -18.14 -36.18
CA ASP A 14 -31.16 -17.66 -35.01
C ASP A 14 -30.07 -16.61 -35.39
N GLU A 15 -29.92 -16.27 -36.67
CA GLU A 15 -28.85 -15.39 -37.16
C GLU A 15 -29.20 -13.88 -37.09
N ASN A 16 -30.48 -13.52 -36.92
CA ASN A 16 -30.97 -12.15 -37.15
C ASN A 16 -31.46 -11.37 -35.90
N THR A 17 -31.34 -11.93 -34.69
CA THR A 17 -31.70 -11.23 -33.42
C THR A 17 -30.54 -11.06 -32.44
N ALA A 18 -29.32 -11.41 -32.85
CA ALA A 18 -28.14 -11.20 -32.03
C ALA A 18 -27.63 -9.75 -32.11
N GLU A 19 -28.47 -8.78 -31.72
CA GLU A 19 -27.95 -7.61 -31.01
C GLU A 19 -27.28 -8.16 -29.75
N ARG A 20 -26.01 -8.58 -29.87
CA ARG A 20 -25.20 -9.04 -28.75
C ARG A 20 -25.34 -7.95 -27.69
N PRO A 21 -25.96 -8.20 -26.53
CA PRO A 21 -26.16 -7.17 -25.52
C PRO A 21 -24.79 -6.64 -25.15
N THR A 22 -24.48 -5.46 -25.70
CA THR A 22 -23.13 -4.93 -25.71
C THR A 22 -22.70 -4.74 -24.28
N VAL A 23 -21.46 -5.16 -23.99
CA VAL A 23 -20.82 -5.13 -22.68
C VAL A 23 -20.63 -3.68 -22.24
N ARG A 24 -21.72 -3.02 -21.82
CA ARG A 24 -21.77 -1.57 -21.61
C ARG A 24 -21.24 -1.14 -20.24
N ASN A 25 -20.72 -2.06 -19.44
CA ASN A 25 -20.01 -1.75 -18.19
C ASN A 25 -18.51 -2.09 -18.23
N ARG A 26 -17.88 -1.91 -19.39
CA ARG A 26 -16.41 -1.98 -19.50
C ARG A 26 -15.75 -0.85 -18.71
N TYR A 27 -16.27 0.37 -18.83
CA TYR A 27 -15.68 1.58 -18.23
C TYR A 27 -15.57 1.53 -16.69
N SER A 28 -16.61 1.07 -15.98
CA SER A 28 -16.51 0.98 -14.51
C SER A 28 -15.45 -0.01 -14.07
N ARG A 29 -15.25 -1.09 -14.84
CA ARG A 29 -14.27 -2.13 -14.51
C ARG A 29 -12.84 -1.76 -14.90
N THR A 30 -12.66 -1.09 -16.04
CA THR A 30 -11.32 -0.79 -16.57
C THR A 30 -10.75 0.53 -16.10
N VAL A 31 -11.60 1.47 -15.65
CA VAL A 31 -11.17 2.82 -15.25
C VAL A 31 -11.57 3.13 -13.81
N ILE A 32 -12.87 3.07 -13.50
CA ILE A 32 -13.35 3.53 -12.18
C ILE A 32 -12.83 2.62 -11.06
N GLN A 33 -12.92 1.31 -11.21
CA GLN A 33 -12.45 0.34 -10.20
C GLN A 33 -10.96 0.48 -9.92
N PRO A 34 -10.06 0.43 -10.92
CA PRO A 34 -8.64 0.64 -10.69
C PRO A 34 -8.35 1.97 -10.00
N LEU A 35 -8.97 3.07 -10.46
CA LEU A 35 -8.77 4.38 -9.87
C LEU A 35 -9.20 4.42 -8.39
N LEU A 36 -10.34 3.86 -8.03
CA LEU A 36 -10.79 3.80 -6.64
C LEU A 36 -9.88 2.93 -5.77
N ILE A 37 -9.42 1.79 -6.28
CA ILE A 37 -8.47 0.92 -5.56
C ILE A 37 -7.14 1.65 -5.36
N THR A 38 -6.65 2.36 -6.37
CA THR A 38 -5.44 3.17 -6.28
C THR A 38 -5.57 4.27 -5.25
N LEU A 39 -6.65 5.06 -5.30
CA LEU A 39 -6.92 6.10 -4.30
C LEU A 39 -6.98 5.53 -2.87
N MET A 40 -7.60 4.36 -2.69
CA MET A 40 -7.69 3.70 -1.40
C MET A 40 -6.32 3.16 -0.92
N ALA A 41 -5.52 2.56 -1.80
CA ALA A 41 -4.21 2.04 -1.42
C ALA A 41 -3.20 3.16 -1.14
N THR A 42 -3.21 4.22 -1.95
CA THR A 42 -2.26 5.33 -1.80
C THR A 42 -2.60 6.21 -0.61
N SER A 43 -3.88 6.34 -0.22
CA SER A 43 -4.26 7.03 1.01
C SER A 43 -3.71 6.34 2.27
N LEU A 44 -3.74 4.99 2.34
CA LEU A 44 -3.08 4.24 3.42
C LEU A 44 -1.60 4.59 3.57
N VAL A 45 -0.89 4.59 2.45
CA VAL A 45 0.54 4.89 2.44
C VAL A 45 0.83 6.36 2.67
N THR A 46 -0.03 7.26 2.20
CA THR A 46 0.14 8.71 2.44
C THR A 46 0.20 9.00 3.93
N THR A 47 -0.71 8.43 4.75
CA THR A 47 -0.65 8.64 6.20
C THR A 47 0.60 8.03 6.85
N MET A 48 1.04 6.86 6.36
CA MET A 48 2.26 6.21 6.87
C MET A 48 3.49 7.05 6.55
N LEU A 49 3.59 7.59 5.32
CA LEU A 49 4.65 8.49 4.90
C LEU A 49 4.63 9.81 5.67
N THR A 50 3.44 10.34 6.00
CA THR A 50 3.33 11.52 6.86
C THR A 50 3.92 11.26 8.26
N VAL A 51 3.64 10.09 8.86
CA VAL A 51 4.23 9.72 10.16
C VAL A 51 5.74 9.55 10.06
N LEU A 52 6.23 8.90 9.00
CA LEU A 52 7.68 8.77 8.75
C LEU A 52 8.37 10.11 8.52
N GLN A 53 7.70 11.05 7.84
CA GLN A 53 8.21 12.40 7.63
C GLN A 53 8.39 13.14 8.95
N ILE A 54 7.47 12.95 9.90
CA ILE A 54 7.54 13.54 11.24
C ILE A 54 8.73 12.94 12.01
N GLY A 55 8.82 11.60 12.08
CA GLY A 55 9.85 10.95 12.88
C GLY A 55 11.26 10.97 12.29
N ALA A 56 11.39 10.93 10.97
CA ALA A 56 12.70 10.76 10.30
C ALA A 56 13.19 12.00 9.54
N GLY A 57 12.35 13.05 9.35
CA GLY A 57 12.65 14.45 8.97
C GLY A 57 13.50 14.77 7.73
N GLN A 58 14.59 14.02 7.51
CA GLN A 58 15.68 14.28 6.59
C GLN A 58 15.39 13.90 5.13
N TRP A 59 14.42 13.00 4.88
CA TRP A 59 14.12 12.49 3.55
C TRP A 59 12.79 13.03 3.00
N PRO A 60 12.66 13.18 1.67
CA PRO A 60 11.45 13.67 1.01
C PRO A 60 10.38 12.56 0.87
N TRP A 61 9.93 11.97 1.98
CA TRP A 61 9.06 10.79 2.00
C TRP A 61 7.78 10.95 1.19
N MET A 62 7.19 12.14 1.15
CA MET A 62 5.94 12.40 0.41
C MET A 62 6.07 12.20 -1.10
N TRP A 63 7.28 12.33 -1.67
CA TRP A 63 7.51 12.06 -3.10
C TRP A 63 7.32 10.58 -3.45
N MET A 64 7.36 9.68 -2.46
CA MET A 64 7.12 8.25 -2.65
C MET A 64 5.65 7.91 -2.97
N VAL A 65 4.71 8.83 -2.81
CA VAL A 65 3.31 8.60 -3.20
C VAL A 65 3.18 8.38 -4.71
N ILE A 66 3.96 9.09 -5.53
CA ILE A 66 3.93 8.99 -6.99
C ILE A 66 4.27 7.58 -7.49
N PRO A 67 5.44 6.98 -7.15
CA PRO A 67 5.76 5.61 -7.56
C PRO A 67 4.77 4.59 -6.98
N CYS A 68 4.22 4.83 -5.78
CA CYS A 68 3.15 3.98 -5.23
C CYS A 68 1.89 3.99 -6.11
N ILE A 69 1.49 5.13 -6.68
CA ILE A 69 0.37 5.20 -7.63
C ILE A 69 0.65 4.32 -8.85
N PHE A 70 1.85 4.42 -9.44
CA PHE A 70 2.21 3.65 -10.63
C PHE A 70 2.24 2.15 -10.36
N VAL A 71 2.91 1.72 -9.28
CA VAL A 71 2.99 0.31 -8.89
C VAL A 71 1.60 -0.24 -8.53
N CYS A 72 0.73 0.58 -7.93
CA CYS A 72 -0.65 0.19 -7.67
C CYS A 72 -1.43 -0.07 -8.97
N LEU A 73 -1.36 0.87 -9.93
CA LEU A 73 -2.03 0.72 -11.23
C LEU A 73 -1.50 -0.48 -12.00
N GLU A 74 -0.18 -0.64 -12.05
CA GLU A 74 0.47 -1.81 -12.65
C GLU A 74 -0.06 -3.10 -12.02
N GLY A 75 0.02 -3.24 -10.70
CA GLY A 75 -0.47 -4.41 -9.99
C GLY A 75 -1.95 -4.73 -10.27
N ILE A 76 -2.82 -3.72 -10.37
CA ILE A 76 -4.24 -3.92 -10.71
C ILE A 76 -4.38 -4.41 -12.16
N TYR A 77 -3.76 -3.73 -13.12
CA TYR A 77 -3.91 -4.04 -14.55
C TYR A 77 -3.31 -5.39 -14.89
N THR A 78 -2.14 -5.74 -14.36
CA THR A 78 -1.54 -7.04 -14.59
C THR A 78 -2.35 -8.15 -13.92
N THR A 79 -2.96 -7.90 -12.76
CA THR A 79 -3.92 -8.84 -12.16
C THR A 79 -5.12 -9.07 -13.07
N MET A 80 -5.73 -8.00 -13.59
CA MET A 80 -6.87 -8.12 -14.49
C MET A 80 -6.52 -8.83 -15.79
N TRP A 81 -5.32 -8.59 -16.32
CA TRP A 81 -4.81 -9.21 -17.54
C TRP A 81 -4.55 -10.70 -17.34
N LEU A 82 -3.78 -11.10 -16.31
CA LEU A 82 -3.44 -12.50 -16.02
C LEU A 82 -4.65 -13.42 -15.81
N HIS A 83 -5.81 -12.86 -15.44
CA HIS A 83 -7.04 -13.62 -15.23
C HIS A 83 -7.95 -13.68 -16.46
N GLN A 84 -7.56 -13.07 -17.59
CA GLN A 84 -8.29 -13.24 -18.85
C GLN A 84 -8.22 -14.70 -19.34
N PRO A 85 -9.27 -15.22 -19.99
CA PRO A 85 -9.31 -16.61 -20.46
C PRO A 85 -8.14 -16.98 -21.39
N GLU A 86 -7.71 -16.03 -22.22
CA GLU A 86 -6.60 -16.18 -23.17
C GLU A 86 -5.24 -16.38 -22.47
N GLN A 87 -5.12 -15.94 -21.21
CA GLN A 87 -3.88 -15.93 -20.43
C GLN A 87 -3.72 -17.18 -19.55
N ARG A 88 -4.65 -18.13 -19.60
CA ARG A 88 -4.65 -19.33 -18.73
C ARG A 88 -3.42 -20.22 -18.89
N GLY A 89 -2.72 -20.15 -20.03
CA GLY A 89 -1.50 -20.91 -20.29
C GLY A 89 -0.23 -20.31 -19.65
N PHE A 90 -0.27 -19.07 -19.16
CA PHE A 90 0.90 -18.42 -18.58
C PHE A 90 1.13 -18.85 -17.12
N ASN A 91 2.40 -19.06 -16.77
CA ASN A 91 2.79 -19.35 -15.40
C ASN A 91 2.69 -18.07 -14.54
N ARG A 92 1.60 -17.95 -13.79
CA ARG A 92 1.28 -16.76 -12.99
C ARG A 92 2.33 -16.44 -11.94
N SER A 93 2.91 -17.46 -11.28
CA SER A 93 3.91 -17.23 -10.24
C SER A 93 5.20 -16.66 -10.82
N LEU A 94 5.63 -17.15 -11.98
CA LEU A 94 6.80 -16.64 -12.68
C LEU A 94 6.62 -15.17 -13.10
N TYR A 95 5.43 -14.83 -13.63
CA TYR A 95 5.13 -13.45 -14.00
C TYR A 95 5.14 -12.52 -12.77
N ARG A 96 4.54 -12.94 -11.65
CA ARG A 96 4.59 -12.17 -10.39
C ARG A 96 6.00 -12.03 -9.83
N ALA A 97 6.83 -13.06 -9.93
CA ALA A 97 8.23 -12.97 -9.53
C ALA A 97 9.01 -11.95 -10.40
N ALA A 98 8.71 -11.90 -11.70
CA ALA A 98 9.31 -10.92 -12.61
C ALA A 98 8.85 -9.49 -12.28
N GLU A 99 7.57 -9.26 -11.98
CA GLU A 99 7.07 -7.96 -11.51
C GLU A 99 7.80 -7.50 -10.24
N ILE A 100 7.90 -8.37 -9.23
CA ILE A 100 8.60 -8.05 -7.98
C ILE A 100 10.07 -7.68 -8.25
N LEU A 101 10.74 -8.41 -9.14
CA LEU A 101 12.11 -8.09 -9.53
C LEU A 101 12.21 -6.71 -10.20
N VAL A 102 11.28 -6.37 -11.10
CA VAL A 102 11.22 -5.04 -11.71
C VAL A 102 10.96 -3.95 -10.66
N ILE A 103 10.05 -4.18 -9.72
CA ILE A 103 9.76 -3.27 -8.60
C ILE A 103 11.01 -3.03 -7.75
N ILE A 104 11.76 -4.09 -7.40
CA ILE A 104 13.02 -3.99 -6.64
C ILE A 104 14.03 -3.11 -7.38
N LEU A 105 14.24 -3.36 -8.67
CA LEU A 105 15.20 -2.60 -9.49
C LEU A 105 14.78 -1.13 -9.65
N MET A 106 13.51 -0.88 -9.95
CA MET A 106 12.98 0.49 -10.10
C MET A 106 12.99 1.26 -8.79
N THR A 107 12.68 0.60 -7.68
CA THR A 107 12.78 1.19 -6.33
C THR A 107 14.22 1.57 -6.03
N ARG A 108 15.20 0.74 -6.42
CA ARG A 108 16.61 1.06 -6.21
C ARG A 108 17.03 2.30 -7.00
N LEU A 109 16.73 2.33 -8.29
CA LEU A 109 16.99 3.50 -9.14
C LEU A 109 16.34 4.77 -8.59
N LEU A 110 15.09 4.67 -8.14
CA LEU A 110 14.36 5.77 -7.52
C LEU A 110 15.05 6.25 -6.24
N THR A 111 15.50 5.34 -5.37
CA THR A 111 16.16 5.73 -4.12
C THR A 111 17.49 6.45 -4.37
N TRP A 112 18.28 6.05 -5.37
CA TRP A 112 19.47 6.81 -5.79
C TRP A 112 19.11 8.20 -6.33
N ALA A 113 18.06 8.28 -7.14
CA ALA A 113 17.61 9.56 -7.70
C ALA A 113 17.14 10.54 -6.61
N LEU A 114 16.46 10.03 -5.58
CA LEU A 114 15.91 10.86 -4.48
C LEU A 114 16.94 11.20 -3.41
N SER A 115 17.93 10.32 -3.17
CA SER A 115 19.02 10.60 -2.22
C SER A 115 20.15 11.43 -2.82
N GLY A 116 20.20 11.57 -4.15
CA GLY A 116 21.34 12.17 -4.86
C GLY A 116 22.59 11.29 -4.87
N GLY A 117 22.52 10.07 -4.35
CA GLY A 117 23.63 9.14 -4.22
C GLY A 117 23.77 8.19 -5.42
N TRP A 118 23.92 8.73 -6.63
CA TRP A 118 24.22 7.90 -7.79
C TRP A 118 25.60 7.23 -7.61
N PRO A 119 25.72 5.91 -7.82
CA PRO A 119 26.97 5.21 -7.60
C PRO A 119 28.04 5.66 -8.60
N ALA A 120 29.24 5.95 -8.08
CA ALA A 120 30.41 6.25 -8.89
C ALA A 120 30.95 4.97 -9.56
N ALA A 121 31.81 5.14 -10.56
CA ALA A 121 32.47 4.02 -11.26
C ALA A 121 33.18 3.04 -10.31
N ALA A 122 33.72 3.55 -9.18
CA ALA A 122 34.37 2.75 -8.16
C ALA A 122 33.38 1.88 -7.36
N ASP A 123 32.19 2.41 -7.07
CA ASP A 123 31.15 1.71 -6.30
C ASP A 123 30.61 0.50 -7.06
N TRP A 124 30.54 0.59 -8.40
CA TRP A 124 30.14 -0.53 -9.24
C TRP A 124 31.05 -1.76 -9.09
N MET A 125 32.36 -1.56 -8.90
CA MET A 125 33.28 -2.67 -8.65
C MET A 125 33.01 -3.32 -7.29
N ILE A 126 32.67 -2.53 -6.28
CA ILE A 126 32.29 -3.02 -4.94
C ILE A 126 31.00 -3.84 -5.05
N TYR A 127 30.00 -3.32 -5.74
CA TYR A 127 28.72 -4.00 -5.97
C TYR A 127 28.83 -5.30 -6.78
N LEU A 128 29.75 -5.38 -7.74
CA LEU A 128 30.00 -6.63 -8.48
C LEU A 128 30.64 -7.72 -7.60
N ARG A 129 31.44 -7.33 -6.60
CA ARG A 129 32.05 -8.26 -5.64
C ARG A 129 31.07 -8.64 -4.53
N GLU A 130 30.29 -7.68 -4.05
CA GLU A 130 29.35 -7.82 -2.95
C GLU A 130 27.95 -7.32 -3.36
N PRO A 131 27.20 -8.10 -4.14
CA PRO A 131 25.92 -7.66 -4.73
C PRO A 131 24.85 -7.35 -3.69
N LEU A 132 24.97 -7.92 -2.48
CA LEU A 132 24.04 -7.66 -1.37
C LEU A 132 24.14 -6.21 -0.86
N LEU A 133 25.29 -5.54 -1.01
CA LEU A 133 25.45 -4.14 -0.62
C LEU A 133 24.57 -3.20 -1.44
N ILE A 134 24.20 -3.58 -2.67
CA ILE A 134 23.24 -2.81 -3.48
C ILE A 134 21.89 -2.70 -2.76
N LEU A 135 21.51 -3.71 -1.98
CA LEU A 135 20.20 -3.79 -1.33
C LEU A 135 20.25 -3.39 0.16
N TRP A 136 21.43 -3.21 0.73
CA TRP A 136 21.62 -2.96 2.16
C TRP A 136 21.66 -1.47 2.52
N ASP A 137 20.59 -0.76 2.16
CA ASP A 137 20.41 0.66 2.44
C ASP A 137 19.06 0.85 3.15
N PHE A 138 19.08 1.47 4.33
CA PHE A 138 17.89 1.69 5.15
C PHE A 138 16.78 2.40 4.36
N PHE A 139 17.13 3.45 3.62
CA PHE A 139 16.15 4.21 2.85
C PHE A 139 15.52 3.36 1.73
N PHE A 140 16.35 2.57 1.05
CA PHE A 140 15.89 1.61 0.04
C PHE A 140 14.98 0.53 0.62
N ILE A 141 15.36 -0.11 1.73
CA ILE A 141 14.58 -1.19 2.35
C ILE A 141 13.19 -0.68 2.77
N PHE A 142 13.12 0.47 3.45
CA PHE A 142 11.83 1.04 3.87
C PHE A 142 10.97 1.45 2.67
N THR A 143 11.56 2.07 1.66
CA THR A 143 10.85 2.43 0.43
C THR A 143 10.30 1.18 -0.28
N LEU A 144 11.13 0.12 -0.38
CA LEU A 144 10.73 -1.14 -0.97
C LEU A 144 9.57 -1.79 -0.20
N LEU A 145 9.62 -1.81 1.13
CA LEU A 145 8.54 -2.35 1.96
C LEU A 145 7.22 -1.60 1.74
N ILE A 146 7.26 -0.27 1.65
CA ILE A 146 6.07 0.55 1.38
C ILE A 146 5.52 0.27 -0.01
N ILE A 147 6.37 0.24 -1.03
CA ILE A 147 5.96 -0.02 -2.41
C ILE A 147 5.40 -1.45 -2.56
N MET A 148 6.06 -2.44 -1.96
CA MET A 148 5.61 -3.84 -1.94
C MET A 148 4.28 -3.99 -1.22
N PHE A 149 4.07 -3.26 -0.12
CA PHE A 149 2.78 -3.21 0.56
C PHE A 149 1.69 -2.68 -0.38
N VAL A 150 1.93 -1.56 -1.08
CA VAL A 150 0.94 -1.02 -2.05
C VAL A 150 0.65 -2.00 -3.17
N TRP A 151 1.68 -2.64 -3.72
CA TRP A 151 1.53 -3.65 -4.76
C TRP A 151 0.71 -4.85 -4.29
N GLU A 152 0.97 -5.37 -3.09
CA GLU A 152 0.18 -6.45 -2.50
C GLU A 152 -1.28 -6.04 -2.33
N ARG A 153 -1.55 -4.86 -1.77
CA ARG A 153 -2.93 -4.34 -1.63
C ARG A 153 -3.61 -4.19 -2.99
N ALA A 154 -2.89 -3.71 -3.99
CA ALA A 154 -3.39 -3.51 -5.34
C ALA A 154 -3.77 -4.83 -6.03
N THR A 155 -2.86 -5.81 -6.00
CA THR A 155 -3.07 -7.13 -6.61
C THR A 155 -4.18 -7.90 -5.88
N PHE A 156 -4.21 -7.85 -4.56
CA PHE A 156 -5.27 -8.47 -3.75
C PHE A 156 -6.65 -7.87 -4.07
N MET A 157 -6.77 -6.54 -4.07
CA MET A 157 -8.05 -5.87 -4.38
C MET A 157 -8.47 -6.08 -5.83
N GLY A 158 -7.52 -6.04 -6.76
CA GLY A 158 -7.75 -6.37 -8.17
C GLY A 158 -8.30 -7.78 -8.35
N TYR A 159 -7.73 -8.75 -7.62
CA TYR A 159 -8.21 -10.14 -7.59
C TYR A 159 -9.65 -10.23 -7.06
N VAL A 160 -9.93 -9.63 -5.90
CA VAL A 160 -11.27 -9.69 -5.28
C VAL A 160 -12.35 -9.13 -6.20
N PHE A 161 -12.11 -7.96 -6.80
CA PHE A 161 -13.09 -7.35 -7.72
C PHE A 161 -13.20 -8.07 -9.06
N HIS A 162 -12.11 -8.67 -9.55
CA HIS A 162 -12.14 -9.51 -10.75
C HIS A 162 -13.07 -10.71 -10.56
N TYR A 163 -12.94 -11.44 -9.45
CA TYR A 163 -13.78 -12.63 -9.18
C TYR A 163 -15.20 -12.28 -8.75
N MET A 164 -15.43 -11.08 -8.22
CA MET A 164 -16.78 -10.63 -7.89
C MET A 164 -17.59 -10.30 -9.15
N ALA A 165 -16.93 -9.88 -10.22
CA ALA A 165 -17.57 -9.66 -11.50
C ALA A 165 -18.19 -10.95 -12.06
N ILE A 166 -19.29 -10.80 -12.81
CA ILE A 166 -19.87 -11.88 -13.60
C ILE A 166 -18.90 -12.22 -14.73
N ASP A 167 -18.51 -13.49 -14.80
CA ASP A 167 -17.65 -14.05 -15.84
C ASP A 167 -18.41 -14.23 -17.16
N GLU A 168 -17.68 -14.27 -18.27
CA GLU A 168 -18.28 -14.45 -19.60
C GLU A 168 -18.92 -15.83 -19.75
N ALA A 169 -18.28 -16.88 -19.22
CA ALA A 169 -18.84 -18.23 -19.23
C ALA A 169 -20.15 -18.32 -18.41
N GLU A 170 -20.20 -17.64 -17.26
CA GLU A 170 -21.40 -17.55 -16.42
C GLU A 170 -22.54 -16.84 -17.14
N ARG A 171 -22.23 -15.73 -17.82
CA ARG A 171 -23.20 -15.02 -18.64
C ARG A 171 -23.73 -15.89 -19.78
N ALA A 172 -22.84 -16.55 -20.52
CA ALA A 172 -23.21 -17.43 -21.62
C ALA A 172 -24.11 -18.58 -21.16
N PHE A 173 -23.85 -19.15 -19.98
CA PHE A 173 -24.67 -20.22 -19.40
C PHE A 173 -26.07 -19.73 -19.00
N TYR A 174 -26.18 -18.64 -18.23
CA TYR A 174 -27.47 -18.17 -17.72
C TYR A 174 -28.31 -17.39 -18.75
N GLN A 175 -27.73 -16.98 -19.88
CA GLN A 175 -28.51 -16.42 -20.99
C GLN A 175 -29.22 -17.49 -21.83
N ARG A 176 -28.76 -18.75 -21.81
CA ARG A 176 -29.43 -19.84 -22.54
C ARG A 176 -30.83 -20.10 -21.95
N PRO A 177 -31.82 -20.49 -22.77
CA PRO A 177 -33.11 -20.97 -22.28
C PRO A 177 -32.95 -22.13 -21.29
N THR A 178 -33.78 -22.19 -20.24
CA THR A 178 -33.66 -23.17 -19.15
C THR A 178 -33.61 -24.62 -19.65
N HIS A 179 -34.34 -24.95 -20.72
CA HIS A 179 -34.35 -26.30 -21.32
C HIS A 179 -33.04 -26.70 -22.02
N ARG A 180 -32.18 -25.74 -22.39
CA ARG A 180 -30.85 -26.00 -22.99
C ARG A 180 -29.71 -25.98 -21.96
N ARG A 181 -30.00 -25.71 -20.68
CA ARG A 181 -28.98 -25.67 -19.62
C ARG A 181 -28.71 -27.08 -19.11
N ARG A 182 -27.50 -27.58 -19.34
CA ARG A 182 -27.06 -28.87 -18.81
C ARG A 182 -26.31 -28.64 -17.51
N GLU A 183 -26.63 -29.39 -16.46
CA GLU A 183 -26.08 -29.17 -15.12
C GLU A 183 -24.55 -29.30 -15.07
N TYR A 184 -23.99 -30.24 -15.82
CA TYR A 184 -22.54 -30.45 -15.91
C TYR A 184 -21.79 -29.32 -16.65
N GLU A 185 -22.49 -28.45 -17.38
CA GLU A 185 -21.91 -27.26 -18.04
C GLU A 185 -21.95 -26.02 -17.13
N ARG A 186 -22.51 -26.15 -15.92
CA ARG A 186 -22.64 -25.03 -14.99
C ARG A 186 -21.24 -24.55 -14.56
N PRO A 187 -20.88 -23.28 -14.81
CA PRO A 187 -19.60 -22.76 -14.37
C PRO A 187 -19.56 -22.70 -12.83
N ILE A 188 -18.38 -22.96 -12.27
CA ILE A 188 -18.14 -22.86 -10.82
C ILE A 188 -18.28 -21.38 -10.43
N ALA A 189 -19.41 -21.04 -9.81
CA ALA A 189 -19.67 -19.69 -9.37
C ALA A 189 -18.86 -19.38 -8.10
N PRO A 190 -18.04 -18.32 -8.09
CA PRO A 190 -17.35 -17.91 -6.87
C PRO A 190 -18.37 -17.50 -5.80
N GLN A 191 -18.07 -17.75 -4.53
CA GLN A 191 -18.88 -17.31 -3.40
C GLN A 191 -18.76 -15.78 -3.23
N ARG A 192 -19.48 -15.01 -4.06
CA ARG A 192 -19.35 -13.54 -4.12
C ARG A 192 -19.66 -12.82 -2.81
N SER A 193 -20.55 -13.39 -1.98
CA SER A 193 -20.82 -12.87 -0.63
C SER A 193 -19.60 -12.99 0.28
N GLU A 194 -18.84 -14.08 0.16
CA GLU A 194 -17.60 -14.27 0.89
C GLU A 194 -16.54 -13.27 0.42
N LEU A 195 -16.36 -13.10 -0.90
CA LEU A 195 -15.44 -12.09 -1.45
C LEU A 195 -15.79 -10.67 -0.99
N MET A 196 -17.09 -10.34 -0.89
CA MET A 196 -17.54 -9.05 -0.35
C MET A 196 -17.22 -8.90 1.14
N ALA A 197 -17.37 -9.98 1.94
CA ALA A 197 -17.00 -9.97 3.35
C ALA A 197 -15.47 -9.85 3.54
N VAL A 198 -14.69 -10.55 2.69
CA VAL A 198 -13.22 -10.46 2.64
C VAL A 198 -12.78 -9.03 2.31
N TYR A 199 -13.41 -8.39 1.32
CA TYR A 199 -13.19 -6.98 1.01
C TYR A 199 -13.51 -6.09 2.20
N GLY A 200 -14.71 -6.23 2.78
CA GLY A 200 -15.16 -5.41 3.91
C GLY A 200 -14.24 -5.52 5.12
N ARG A 201 -13.82 -6.74 5.49
CA ARG A 201 -12.86 -6.98 6.57
C ARG A 201 -11.52 -6.30 6.31
N ASN A 202 -10.98 -6.43 5.09
CA ASN A 202 -9.73 -5.80 4.69
C ASN A 202 -9.81 -4.27 4.71
N TRP A 203 -10.92 -3.71 4.25
CA TRP A 203 -11.16 -2.27 4.25
C TRP A 203 -11.29 -1.70 5.67
N ILE A 204 -11.99 -2.41 6.57
CA ILE A 204 -12.08 -2.02 7.99
C ILE A 204 -10.70 -2.03 8.64
N TRP A 205 -9.91 -3.10 8.46
CA TRP A 205 -8.56 -3.16 9.03
C TRP A 205 -7.64 -2.06 8.50
N GLY A 206 -7.67 -1.78 7.19
CA GLY A 206 -6.95 -0.64 6.63
C GLY A 206 -7.44 0.68 7.22
N GLY A 207 -8.74 0.86 7.45
CA GLY A 207 -9.29 2.07 8.07
C GLY A 207 -8.86 2.24 9.53
N ILE A 208 -8.73 1.15 10.29
CA ILE A 208 -8.21 1.16 11.66
C ILE A 208 -6.74 1.60 11.64
N ILE A 209 -5.92 0.99 10.78
CA ILE A 209 -4.49 1.33 10.63
C ILE A 209 -4.35 2.80 10.22
N LEU A 210 -5.09 3.25 9.22
CA LEU A 210 -5.11 4.64 8.75
C LEU A 210 -5.46 5.62 9.88
N SER A 211 -6.50 5.31 10.66
CA SER A 211 -6.96 6.17 11.75
C SER A 211 -5.92 6.23 12.87
N PHE A 212 -5.26 5.11 13.17
CA PHE A 212 -4.17 5.06 14.13
C PHE A 212 -2.97 5.89 13.67
N MET A 213 -2.56 5.76 12.40
CA MET A 213 -1.48 6.57 11.81
C MET A 213 -1.84 8.07 11.78
N ALA A 214 -3.09 8.39 11.47
CA ALA A 214 -3.58 9.76 11.50
C ALA A 214 -3.48 10.35 12.92
N MET A 215 -3.86 9.57 13.94
CA MET A 215 -3.73 9.96 15.34
C MET A 215 -2.27 10.13 15.77
N LEU A 216 -1.36 9.24 15.36
CA LEU A 216 0.08 9.43 15.62
C LEU A 216 0.61 10.73 15.01
N SER A 217 0.08 11.13 13.85
CA SER A 217 0.50 12.38 13.19
C SER A 217 0.09 13.66 13.91
N THR A 218 -0.80 13.60 14.92
CA THR A 218 -1.26 14.79 15.67
C THR A 218 -0.41 15.11 16.91
N VAL A 219 0.48 14.22 17.34
CA VAL A 219 1.15 14.30 18.66
C VAL A 219 2.16 15.46 18.77
N GLU A 220 2.54 16.10 17.66
CA GLU A 220 3.64 17.09 17.63
C GLU A 220 3.26 18.56 17.35
N TYR A 221 1.99 18.98 17.48
CA TYR A 221 1.65 20.41 17.36
C TYR A 221 1.34 21.09 18.71
N PRO A 222 2.35 21.58 19.46
CA PRO A 222 2.15 22.69 20.36
C PRO A 222 1.77 23.91 19.52
N SER A 223 0.50 24.30 19.61
CA SER A 223 -0.11 25.44 18.96
C SER A 223 0.69 26.74 19.18
N ILE A 224 1.42 27.19 18.15
CA ILE A 224 1.84 28.59 18.04
C ILE A 224 0.91 29.26 17.03
N VAL A 225 -0.08 29.95 17.59
CA VAL A 225 -0.62 31.24 17.14
C VAL A 225 -0.67 31.43 15.62
N ASN A 226 -1.83 31.20 15.01
CA ASN A 226 -2.36 32.12 14.02
C ASN A 226 -3.87 31.93 13.82
N ASP A 227 -4.61 32.87 14.41
CA ASP A 227 -6.02 33.12 14.20
C ASP A 227 -6.25 33.59 12.75
N GLY A 228 -7.02 32.81 11.98
CA GLY A 228 -7.36 33.16 10.61
C GLY A 228 -8.44 32.25 10.04
N LEU A 229 -9.70 32.56 10.40
CA LEU A 229 -11.03 32.31 9.78
C LEU A 229 -11.34 31.16 8.78
N VAL A 230 -10.43 30.24 8.45
CA VAL A 230 -10.71 29.01 7.66
C VAL A 230 -10.10 27.81 8.37
N ASN A 231 -10.52 27.60 9.62
CA ASN A 231 -9.98 26.57 10.51
C ASN A 231 -10.69 25.21 10.27
N VAL A 232 -10.65 24.72 9.03
CA VAL A 232 -11.01 23.31 8.70
C VAL A 232 -9.95 22.34 9.27
N THR A 233 -8.81 22.88 9.71
CA THR A 233 -7.73 22.26 10.48
C THR A 233 -8.02 22.06 11.98
N ARG A 234 -9.28 22.20 12.42
CA ARG A 234 -9.69 22.10 13.83
C ARG A 234 -9.37 20.78 14.55
N LEU A 235 -8.94 19.73 13.84
CA LEU A 235 -8.50 18.46 14.43
C LEU A 235 -6.99 18.41 14.76
N GLY A 236 -6.21 19.47 14.50
CA GLY A 236 -4.76 19.43 14.67
C GLY A 236 -4.06 18.43 13.71
N MET A 237 -4.79 17.94 12.70
CA MET A 237 -4.29 17.02 11.69
C MET A 237 -3.68 17.78 10.51
N ARG A 238 -2.58 17.26 9.99
CA ARG A 238 -1.98 17.75 8.74
C ARG A 238 -2.97 17.57 7.58
N PRO A 239 -3.09 18.55 6.64
CA PRO A 239 -4.05 18.47 5.54
C PRO A 239 -3.94 17.21 4.69
N GLU A 240 -2.72 16.69 4.52
CA GLU A 240 -2.43 15.48 3.76
C GLU A 240 -3.06 14.25 4.41
N THR A 241 -2.96 14.13 5.74
CA THR A 241 -3.58 13.05 6.52
C THR A 241 -5.10 13.12 6.46
N LEU A 242 -5.67 14.32 6.60
CA LEU A 242 -7.12 14.51 6.49
C LEU A 242 -7.64 14.12 5.10
N MET A 243 -6.97 14.57 4.04
CA MET A 243 -7.32 14.22 2.67
C MET A 243 -7.18 12.72 2.43
N ALA A 244 -6.12 12.08 2.91
CA ALA A 244 -5.96 10.64 2.83
C ALA A 244 -7.11 9.90 3.53
N LEU A 245 -7.54 10.35 4.71
CA LEU A 245 -8.66 9.76 5.44
C LEU A 245 -9.97 9.86 4.67
N LEU A 246 -10.31 11.05 4.16
CA LEU A 246 -11.51 11.27 3.36
C LEU A 246 -11.50 10.43 2.08
N VAL A 247 -10.37 10.41 1.37
CA VAL A 247 -10.20 9.65 0.14
C VAL A 247 -10.29 8.14 0.41
N TYR A 248 -9.67 7.64 1.47
CA TYR A 248 -9.71 6.22 1.83
C TYR A 248 -11.13 5.73 2.08
N PHE A 249 -11.85 6.41 2.98
CA PHE A 249 -13.22 6.01 3.32
C PHE A 249 -14.17 6.24 2.13
N GLY A 250 -14.05 7.37 1.42
CA GLY A 250 -14.86 7.67 0.24
C GLY A 250 -14.69 6.62 -0.87
N ALA A 251 -13.44 6.30 -1.22
CA ALA A 251 -13.13 5.27 -2.21
C ALA A 251 -13.59 3.88 -1.76
N GLY A 252 -13.40 3.55 -0.47
CA GLY A 252 -13.84 2.29 0.10
C GLY A 252 -15.35 2.09 0.08
N PHE A 253 -16.13 3.12 0.45
CA PHE A 253 -17.60 3.06 0.33
C PHE A 253 -18.06 2.95 -1.13
N ALA A 254 -17.40 3.67 -2.05
CA ALA A 254 -17.70 3.58 -3.47
C ALA A 254 -17.45 2.15 -4.00
N LEU A 255 -16.34 1.53 -3.61
CA LEU A 255 -16.01 0.14 -3.94
C LEU A 255 -16.97 -0.86 -3.29
N LEU A 256 -17.38 -0.65 -2.04
CA LEU A 256 -18.39 -1.48 -1.36
C LEU A 256 -19.75 -1.42 -2.08
N SER A 257 -20.14 -0.23 -2.55
CA SER A 257 -21.35 -0.03 -3.35
C SER A 257 -21.27 -0.78 -4.68
N GLN A 258 -20.11 -0.74 -5.36
CA GLN A 258 -19.88 -1.51 -6.58
C GLN A 258 -19.88 -3.02 -6.35
N ALA A 259 -19.31 -3.47 -5.22
CA ALA A 259 -19.33 -4.87 -4.81
C ALA A 259 -20.77 -5.37 -4.60
N ARG A 260 -21.61 -4.59 -3.91
CA ARG A 260 -23.02 -4.89 -3.72
C ARG A 260 -23.79 -4.94 -5.04
N LEU A 261 -23.52 -4.00 -5.96
CA LEU A 261 -24.12 -4.00 -7.29
C LEU A 261 -23.71 -5.25 -8.08
N ALA A 262 -22.45 -5.68 -8.02
CA ALA A 262 -21.97 -6.89 -8.67
C ALA A 262 -22.70 -8.15 -8.15
N LEU A 263 -22.89 -8.23 -6.83
CA LEU A 263 -23.65 -9.32 -6.20
C LEU A 263 -25.13 -9.32 -6.64
N MET A 264 -25.78 -8.16 -6.69
CA MET A 264 -27.16 -8.02 -7.17
C MET A 264 -27.30 -8.41 -8.64
N ASN A 265 -26.36 -7.95 -9.48
CA ASN A 265 -26.32 -8.33 -10.89
C ASN A 265 -26.19 -9.85 -11.08
N ALA A 266 -25.34 -10.51 -10.28
CA ALA A 266 -25.19 -11.96 -10.34
C ALA A 266 -26.49 -12.67 -9.94
N ARG A 267 -27.18 -12.20 -8.89
CA ARG A 267 -28.47 -12.74 -8.47
C ARG A 267 -29.55 -12.57 -9.55
N TRP A 268 -29.65 -11.38 -10.15
CA TRP A 268 -30.60 -11.14 -11.24
C TRP A 268 -30.35 -12.00 -12.47
N LEU A 269 -29.07 -12.22 -12.80
CA LEU A 269 -28.69 -13.11 -13.89
C LEU A 269 -29.12 -14.55 -13.61
N MET A 270 -28.86 -15.06 -12.40
CA MET A 270 -29.27 -16.41 -11.99
C MET A 270 -30.80 -16.57 -11.96
N SER A 271 -31.53 -15.52 -11.55
CA SER A 271 -33.00 -15.53 -11.51
C SER A 271 -33.66 -15.18 -12.85
N SER A 272 -32.88 -14.99 -13.94
CA SER A 272 -33.38 -14.58 -15.26
C SER A 272 -34.25 -13.30 -15.23
N VAL A 273 -34.00 -12.40 -14.27
CA VAL A 273 -34.74 -11.13 -14.17
C VAL A 273 -34.14 -10.14 -15.16
N GLN A 274 -34.98 -9.61 -16.07
CA GLN A 274 -34.54 -8.61 -17.03
C GLN A 274 -34.16 -7.30 -16.32
N LYS A 275 -32.94 -6.84 -16.57
CA LYS A 275 -32.40 -5.62 -15.95
C LYS A 275 -32.53 -4.44 -16.91
N THR A 276 -33.09 -3.33 -16.43
CA THR A 276 -33.03 -2.06 -17.14
C THR A 276 -31.61 -1.47 -17.08
N ALA A 277 -31.00 -1.20 -18.23
CA ALA A 277 -29.65 -0.63 -18.33
C ALA A 277 -29.49 0.74 -17.62
N ALA A 278 -30.60 1.44 -17.36
CA ALA A 278 -30.63 2.70 -16.64
C ALA A 278 -30.13 2.59 -15.19
N ILE A 279 -30.45 1.48 -14.50
CA ILE A 279 -30.12 1.29 -13.08
C ILE A 279 -28.60 1.26 -12.87
N GLU A 280 -27.85 0.64 -13.78
CA GLU A 280 -26.40 0.51 -13.66
C GLU A 280 -25.68 1.85 -13.81
N ARG A 281 -26.16 2.71 -14.71
CA ARG A 281 -25.56 4.04 -14.93
C ARG A 281 -25.87 4.99 -13.78
N SER A 282 -27.11 4.99 -13.30
CA SER A 282 -27.50 5.85 -12.18
C SER A 282 -26.87 5.41 -10.86
N TRP A 283 -26.55 4.12 -10.68
CA TRP A 283 -25.99 3.60 -9.44
C TRP A 283 -24.70 4.30 -9.00
N SER A 284 -23.73 4.43 -9.92
CA SER A 284 -22.44 5.09 -9.61
C SER A 284 -22.62 6.56 -9.26
N ARG A 285 -23.40 7.29 -10.05
CA ARG A 285 -23.71 8.71 -9.82
C ARG A 285 -24.48 8.93 -8.51
N ASN A 286 -25.48 8.08 -8.23
CA ASN A 286 -26.26 8.17 -7.00
C ASN A 286 -25.41 7.83 -5.76
N THR A 287 -24.52 6.83 -5.87
CA THR A 287 -23.57 6.51 -4.80
C THR A 287 -22.67 7.72 -4.52
N LEU A 288 -22.09 8.32 -5.55
CA LEU A 288 -21.25 9.50 -5.40
C LEU A 288 -22.02 10.68 -4.78
N PHE A 289 -23.25 10.92 -5.23
CA PHE A 289 -24.12 11.97 -4.72
C PHE A 289 -24.45 11.76 -3.24
N VAL A 290 -24.81 10.53 -2.84
CA VAL A 290 -25.07 10.18 -1.44
C VAL A 290 -23.82 10.35 -0.59
N LEU A 291 -22.65 9.91 -1.07
CA LEU A 291 -21.38 10.09 -0.35
C LEU A 291 -21.03 11.57 -0.18
N LEU A 292 -21.27 12.40 -1.21
CA LEU A 292 -21.04 13.84 -1.14
C LEU A 292 -21.99 14.50 -0.14
N ILE A 293 -23.28 14.14 -0.14
CA ILE A 293 -24.24 14.65 0.85
C ILE A 293 -23.83 14.27 2.26
N VAL A 294 -23.53 12.99 2.51
CA VAL A 294 -23.14 12.50 3.84
C VAL A 294 -21.84 13.15 4.29
N GLY A 295 -20.85 13.26 3.39
CA GLY A 295 -19.58 13.95 3.65
C GLY A 295 -19.78 15.45 3.92
N GLY A 296 -20.68 16.10 3.19
CA GLY A 296 -21.06 17.49 3.41
C GLY A 296 -21.70 17.70 4.78
N ILE A 297 -22.69 16.88 5.14
CA ILE A 297 -23.32 16.89 6.47
C ILE A 297 -22.27 16.66 7.57
N ALA A 298 -21.36 15.69 7.37
CA ALA A 298 -20.26 15.40 8.28
C ALA A 298 -19.28 16.58 8.45
N ALA A 299 -19.04 17.37 7.40
CA ALA A 299 -18.18 18.56 7.46
C ALA A 299 -18.83 19.71 8.25
N PHE A 300 -20.16 19.80 8.27
CA PHE A 300 -20.91 20.79 9.05
C PHE A 300 -21.25 20.33 10.48
N LEU A 301 -21.02 19.06 10.80
CA LEU A 301 -21.23 18.55 12.15
C LEU A 301 -20.31 19.31 13.11
N PRO A 302 -20.86 20.03 14.12
CA PRO A 302 -20.04 20.70 15.11
C PRO A 302 -19.31 19.64 15.92
N LEU A 303 -18.04 19.38 15.58
CA LEU A 303 -17.12 18.57 16.38
C LEU A 303 -16.73 19.29 17.70
N GLY A 304 -17.28 20.48 17.94
CA GLY A 304 -17.14 21.21 19.18
C GLY A 304 -17.93 20.55 20.29
N SER A 305 -17.21 20.17 21.36
CA SER A 305 -17.70 19.67 22.65
C SER A 305 -17.99 18.16 22.79
N THR A 306 -17.35 17.27 22.02
CA THR A 306 -17.14 15.88 22.47
C THR A 306 -15.96 15.79 23.45
N THR A 307 -15.81 16.75 24.37
CA THR A 307 -14.76 16.72 25.40
C THR A 307 -14.83 15.43 26.23
N LEU A 308 -16.03 14.87 26.43
CA LEU A 308 -16.23 13.65 27.21
C LEU A 308 -15.78 12.39 26.45
N ILE A 309 -16.13 12.25 25.17
CA ILE A 309 -15.67 11.13 24.32
C ILE A 309 -14.18 11.27 24.01
N GLY A 310 -13.70 12.49 23.75
CA GLY A 310 -12.28 12.78 23.56
C GLY A 310 -11.47 12.40 24.80
N ARG A 311 -11.95 12.76 26.00
CA ARG A 311 -11.30 12.40 27.27
C ARG A 311 -11.35 10.91 27.55
N LEU A 312 -12.46 10.24 27.24
CA LEU A 312 -12.55 8.78 27.37
C LEU A 312 -11.58 8.08 26.43
N LEU A 313 -11.49 8.54 25.18
CA LEU A 313 -10.56 8.01 24.19
C LEU A 313 -9.10 8.26 24.62
N GLU A 314 -8.79 9.47 25.09
CA GLU A 314 -7.48 9.82 25.64
C GLU A 314 -7.09 8.92 26.82
N ILE A 315 -8.01 8.65 27.74
CA ILE A 315 -7.80 7.70 28.84
C ILE A 315 -7.50 6.30 28.31
N ILE A 316 -8.28 5.81 27.33
CA ILE A 316 -8.06 4.49 26.72
C ILE A 316 -6.71 4.42 26.02
N ILE A 317 -6.36 5.44 25.23
CA ILE A 317 -5.08 5.53 24.52
C ILE A 317 -3.92 5.53 25.51
N ASN A 318 -3.97 6.40 26.51
CA ASN A 318 -2.91 6.49 27.52
C ASN A 318 -2.77 5.19 28.31
N PHE A 319 -3.90 4.51 28.60
CA PHE A 319 -3.89 3.19 29.22
C PHE A 319 -3.22 2.13 28.32
N VAL A 320 -3.53 2.12 27.02
CA VAL A 320 -2.90 1.18 26.06
C VAL A 320 -1.42 1.46 25.90
N VAL A 321 -1.01 2.72 25.75
CA VAL A 321 0.40 3.11 25.65
C VAL A 321 1.15 2.74 26.93
N TRP A 322 0.57 3.00 28.10
CA TRP A 322 1.11 2.57 29.38
C TRP A 322 1.25 1.04 29.45
N LEU A 323 0.24 0.29 29.01
CA LEU A 323 0.27 -1.19 29.01
C LEU A 323 1.36 -1.74 28.09
N VAL A 324 1.49 -1.22 26.87
CA VAL A 324 2.54 -1.64 25.92
C VAL A 324 3.92 -1.29 26.48
N SER A 325 4.09 -0.08 27.02
CA SER A 325 5.36 0.35 27.61
C SER A 325 5.72 -0.52 28.81
N PHE A 326 4.74 -0.92 29.61
CA PHE A 326 4.90 -1.85 30.73
C PHE A 326 5.31 -3.24 30.27
N ILE A 327 4.70 -3.78 29.21
CA ILE A 327 5.09 -5.08 28.62
C ILE A 327 6.53 -5.01 28.08
N VAL A 328 6.87 -3.96 27.34
CA VAL A 328 8.22 -3.74 26.81
C VAL A 328 9.24 -3.60 27.95
N PHE A 329 8.90 -2.86 29.00
CA PHE A 329 9.71 -2.74 30.20
C PHE A 329 9.96 -4.10 30.88
N ILE A 330 8.91 -4.92 31.06
CA ILE A 330 9.06 -6.29 31.59
C ILE A 330 9.98 -7.11 30.69
N PHE A 331 9.75 -7.07 29.38
CA PHE A 331 10.54 -7.82 28.41
C PHE A 331 12.03 -7.43 28.49
N PHE A 332 12.36 -6.15 28.47
CA PHE A 332 13.74 -5.68 28.62
C PHE A 332 14.31 -5.96 30.00
N SER A 333 13.52 -5.89 31.06
CA SER A 333 13.96 -6.23 32.42
C SER A 333 14.33 -7.71 32.55
N ILE A 334 13.54 -8.60 31.94
CA ILE A 334 13.87 -10.04 31.86
C ILE A 334 15.13 -10.24 31.03
N LEU A 335 15.26 -9.55 29.90
CA LEU A 335 16.44 -9.64 29.04
C LEU A 335 17.70 -9.18 29.78
N LEU A 336 17.63 -8.06 30.51
CA LEU A 336 18.74 -7.54 31.33
C LEU A 336 19.05 -8.44 32.53
N TRP A 337 18.04 -9.12 33.09
CA TRP A 337 18.24 -10.12 34.14
C TRP A 337 18.90 -11.39 33.60
N LEU A 338 18.56 -11.81 32.38
CA LEU A 338 19.12 -12.99 31.72
C LEU A 338 20.54 -12.75 31.20
N TYR A 339 20.86 -11.50 30.87
CA TYR A 339 22.21 -11.02 30.57
C TYR A 339 22.70 -10.16 31.74
N PRO A 340 23.01 -10.74 32.92
CA PRO A 340 23.67 -9.98 33.96
C PRO A 340 24.89 -9.35 33.32
N ALA A 341 24.98 -8.02 33.35
CA ALA A 341 26.11 -7.28 32.83
C ALA A 341 27.36 -7.98 33.37
N GLY A 342 28.11 -8.63 32.47
CA GLY A 342 29.35 -9.30 32.83
C GLY A 342 30.15 -8.32 33.66
N GLU A 343 30.64 -8.79 34.81
CA GLU A 343 31.41 -8.04 35.78
C GLU A 343 32.20 -6.94 35.06
N SER A 344 31.95 -5.68 35.45
CA SER A 344 32.78 -4.54 35.06
C SER A 344 34.21 -5.02 34.96
N GLU A 345 34.84 -4.77 33.81
CA GLU A 345 36.29 -4.80 33.70
C GLU A 345 36.87 -4.29 35.01
N ALA A 346 37.74 -5.10 35.60
CA ALA A 346 38.56 -4.69 36.73
C ALA A 346 39.03 -3.25 36.48
N PRO A 347 38.99 -2.35 37.49
CA PRO A 347 39.37 -0.96 37.30
C PRO A 347 40.67 -0.95 36.52
N LEU A 348 40.64 -0.35 35.32
CA LEU A 348 41.83 -0.14 34.51
C LEU A 348 42.84 0.48 35.47
N THR A 349 43.86 -0.29 35.83
CA THR A 349 45.02 0.21 36.54
C THR A 349 45.45 1.43 35.74
N GLU A 350 45.35 2.62 36.33
CA GLU A 350 45.85 3.85 35.71
C GLU A 350 47.29 3.55 35.27
N GLU A 351 47.48 3.37 33.96
CA GLU A 351 48.81 3.32 33.41
C GLU A 351 49.40 4.70 33.72
N PRO A 352 50.53 4.78 34.45
CA PRO A 352 51.10 6.05 34.84
C PRO A 352 51.29 6.91 33.59
N PRO A 353 51.00 8.23 33.66
CA PRO A 353 51.05 9.09 32.50
C PRO A 353 52.38 8.90 31.76
N PRO A 354 52.38 8.85 30.42
CA PRO A 354 53.59 8.67 29.65
C PRO A 354 54.61 9.71 30.12
N GLN A 355 55.70 9.24 30.71
CA GLN A 355 56.82 10.10 31.04
C GLN A 355 57.30 10.68 29.70
N PHE A 356 57.14 11.99 29.55
CA PHE A 356 57.84 12.74 28.52
C PHE A 356 59.33 12.41 28.67
N THR A 357 59.85 11.54 27.82
CA THR A 357 61.29 11.50 27.59
C THR A 357 61.62 12.85 26.96
N PRO A 358 62.42 13.72 27.63
CA PRO A 358 62.79 14.99 27.04
C PRO A 358 63.48 14.68 25.71
N PHE A 359 62.97 15.32 24.65
CA PHE A 359 63.62 15.36 23.35
C PHE A 359 65.11 15.63 23.55
N GLY A 360 65.92 14.88 22.79
CA GLY A 360 67.36 14.79 22.92
C GLY A 360 68.01 16.12 23.31
N GLN A 361 68.83 16.05 24.35
CA GLN A 361 69.91 17.02 24.51
C GLN A 361 70.63 17.12 23.18
N ASN A 362 70.56 18.30 22.58
CA ASN A 362 71.39 18.70 21.45
C ASN A 362 72.81 18.22 21.72
N GLU A 363 73.26 17.25 20.93
CA GLU A 363 74.67 16.92 20.82
C GLU A 363 75.36 18.19 20.34
N VAL A 364 76.05 18.85 21.27
CA VAL A 364 76.84 20.05 21.01
C VAL A 364 77.99 19.60 20.11
N ILE A 365 77.82 19.76 18.80
CA ILE A 365 78.92 19.63 17.85
C ILE A 365 79.91 20.76 18.16
N PRO A 366 81.16 20.47 18.55
CA PRO A 366 82.15 21.50 18.81
C PRO A 366 82.52 22.22 17.50
N PRO A 367 82.73 23.55 17.52
CA PRO A 367 83.10 24.30 16.34
C PRO A 367 84.47 23.82 15.83
N THR A 368 84.48 23.25 14.63
CA THR A 368 85.71 22.98 13.89
C THR A 368 86.30 24.31 13.46
N ALA A 369 87.53 24.58 13.92
CA ALA A 369 88.25 25.83 13.70
C ALA A 369 88.52 26.11 12.21
N PRO A 370 88.57 27.39 11.79
CA PRO A 370 88.91 27.77 10.42
C PRO A 370 90.43 27.69 10.20
N GLY A 371 90.87 26.69 9.44
CA GLY A 371 92.23 26.62 8.90
C GLY A 371 92.29 27.32 7.54
N PHE A 372 92.87 28.51 7.52
CA PHE A 372 93.27 29.23 6.30
C PHE A 372 94.34 28.45 5.50
N PRO A 373 94.28 28.44 4.16
CA PRO A 373 95.48 28.23 3.35
C PRO A 373 96.20 29.57 3.10
N ILE A 374 97.47 29.62 3.48
CA ILE A 374 98.46 30.59 3.02
C ILE A 374 99.04 30.04 1.70
N PHE A 375 99.06 30.92 0.70
CA PHE A 375 99.77 30.94 -0.60
C PHE A 375 100.34 29.65 -1.20
#